data_AF-A0A7K2MLU7-F1
#
_entry.id   AF-A0A7K2MLU7-F1
#
_cell.length_a   1.000
_cell.length_b   1.000
_cell.length_c   1.000
_cell.angle_alpha   90.00
_cell.angle_beta   90.00
_cell.angle_gamma   90.00
#
_symmetry.space_group_name_H-M   'P 1'
#
loop_
_entity.id
_entity.type
_entity.pdbx_description
1 polymer ?
#
loop_
_entity_poly.entity_id
_entity_poly.type
_entity_poly.pdbx_seq_one_letter_code
_entity_poly.pdbx_strand_id
1 'polypeptide(L)' 'MTPPPGWYRDPSAPHLERWWDGTAWTEHRRIPEPAGYGPAAGGAPGP' A
#
# COMPACT_ATOMS: atom_id res chain seq x y z
N MET A 1 19.23 10.74 -1.31
CA MET A 1 18.18 10.60 -0.28
C MET A 1 17.31 9.45 -0.70
N THR A 2 17.25 8.37 0.08
CA THR A 2 16.33 7.27 -0.19
C THR A 2 14.94 7.61 0.35
N PRO A 3 13.86 7.19 -0.33
CA PRO A 3 12.52 7.35 0.22
C PRO A 3 12.39 6.58 1.54
N PRO A 4 11.58 7.08 2.50
CA PRO A 4 11.31 6.36 3.75
C PRO A 4 10.59 5.03 3.47
N PRO A 5 10.60 4.09 4.43
CA PRO A 5 9.85 2.85 4.28
C PRO A 5 8.34 3.11 4.09
N GLY A 6 7.73 2.45 3.10
CA GLY A 6 6.35 2.69 2.71
C GLY A 6 5.90 1.94 1.46
N TRP A 7 4.63 2.08 1.11
CA TRP A 7 4.07 1.58 -0.15
C TRP A 7 4.34 2.56 -1.28
N TYR A 8 4.96 2.08 -2.35
CA TYR A 8 5.26 2.88 -3.54
C TYR A 8 4.87 2.10 -4.80
N ARG A 9 4.60 2.81 -5.89
CA ARG A 9 4.27 2.21 -7.20
C ARG A 9 5.41 1.31 -7.67
N ASP A 10 5.09 0.08 -8.06
CA ASP A 10 6.09 -0.85 -8.59
C ASP A 10 6.48 -0.42 -10.03
N PRO A 11 7.79 -0.26 -10.33
CA PRO A 11 8.24 0.19 -11.65
C PRO A 11 8.06 -0.87 -12.75
N SER A 12 7.99 -2.15 -12.40
CA SER A 12 7.71 -3.24 -13.35
C SER A 12 6.21 -3.47 -13.55
N ALA A 13 5.39 -3.11 -12.57
CA ALA A 13 3.95 -3.29 -12.55
C ALA A 13 3.30 -2.02 -11.98
N PRO A 14 3.09 -0.98 -12.81
CA PRO A 14 2.57 0.30 -12.33
C PRO A 14 1.15 0.20 -11.75
N HIS A 15 0.45 -0.92 -11.99
CA HIS A 15 -0.85 -1.22 -11.39
C HIS A 15 -0.76 -1.76 -9.95
N LEU A 16 0.44 -2.05 -9.43
CA LEU A 16 0.69 -2.53 -8.08
C LEU A 16 1.49 -1.52 -7.27
N GLU A 17 1.38 -1.65 -5.95
CA GLU A 17 2.29 -1.03 -5.00
C GLU A 17 3.17 -2.11 -4.39
N ARG A 18 4.46 -1.82 -4.26
CA ARG A 18 5.44 -2.66 -3.59
C ARG A 18 5.93 -1.94 -2.33
N TRP A 19 6.24 -2.69 -1.29
CA TRP A 19 6.76 -2.11 -0.06
C TRP A 19 8.26 -1.85 -0.18
N TRP A 20 8.66 -0.61 0.07
CA TRP A 20 10.04 -0.18 0.20
C TRP A 20 10.42 -0.17 1.68
N ASP A 21 11.58 -0.71 2.04
CA ASP A 21 12.07 -0.75 3.43
C ASP A 21 12.95 0.45 3.81
N GLY A 22 13.16 1.40 2.88
CA GLY A 22 14.12 2.50 3.06
C GLY A 22 15.48 2.24 2.40
N THR A 23 15.78 0.97 2.11
CA THR A 23 17.02 0.52 1.49
C THR A 23 16.79 -0.31 0.22
N ALA A 24 15.76 -1.16 0.20
CA ALA A 24 15.41 -2.02 -0.92
C ALA A 24 13.89 -2.28 -1.01
N TRP A 25 13.43 -2.72 -2.19
CA TRP A 25 12.06 -3.17 -2.40
C TRP A 25 11.89 -4.59 -1.87
N THR A 26 10.90 -4.80 -1.02
CA THR A 26 10.58 -6.13 -0.44
C THR A 26 9.61 -6.90 -1.32
N GLU A 27 9.41 -8.21 -1.09
CA GLU A 27 8.47 -9.03 -1.88
C GLU A 27 6.99 -8.68 -1.62
N HIS A 28 6.69 -7.88 -0.59
CA HIS A 28 5.34 -7.42 -0.28
C HIS A 28 4.82 -6.53 -1.41
N ARG A 29 3.82 -7.04 -2.12
CA ARG A 29 3.10 -6.36 -3.20
C ARG A 29 1.62 -6.34 -2.87
N ARG A 30 0.97 -5.21 -3.07
CA ARG A 30 -0.48 -5.05 -2.93
C ARG A 30 -1.06 -4.36 -4.16
N ILE A 31 -2.32 -4.63 -4.42
CA ILE A 31 -3.10 -3.88 -5.40
C ILE A 31 -3.52 -2.60 -4.67
N PRO A 32 -3.19 -1.39 -5.18
CA PRO A 32 -3.73 -0.17 -4.63
C PRO A 32 -5.24 -0.28 -4.72
N GLU A 33 -5.92 -0.24 -3.57
CA GLU A 33 -7.37 -0.23 -3.55
C GLU A 33 -7.84 0.95 -4.42
N PRO A 34 -8.86 0.76 -5.29
CA PRO A 34 -9.40 1.87 -6.05
C PRO A 34 -9.83 2.93 -5.06
N ALA A 35 -9.13 4.08 -5.07
CA ALA A 35 -9.47 5.26 -4.27
C ALA A 35 -10.85 5.75 -4.74
N GLY A 36 -11.90 5.14 -4.21
CA GLY A 36 -13.21 5.19 -4.82
C GLY A 36 -14.30 4.41 -4.08
N TYR A 37 -14.14 4.19 -2.77
CA TYR A 37 -15.23 4.35 -1.80
C TYR A 37 -14.64 4.33 -0.37
N GLY A 38 -14.73 5.44 0.35
CA GLY A 38 -14.68 5.43 1.82
C GLY A 38 -16.05 5.82 2.37
N PRO A 39 -16.36 5.58 3.67
CA PRO A 39 -15.57 4.96 4.73
C PRO A 39 -16.20 3.62 5.20
N ALA A 40 -15.52 2.73 5.94
CA ALA A 40 -15.44 2.87 7.39
C ALA A 40 -14.37 1.94 7.99
N ALA A 41 -13.27 2.53 8.46
CA ALA A 41 -12.72 2.11 9.74
C ALA A 41 -13.63 2.71 10.84
N GLY A 42 -14.47 1.88 11.47
CA GLY A 42 -15.24 2.28 12.66
C GLY A 42 -16.62 1.62 12.78
N GLY A 43 -16.69 0.45 13.41
CA GLY A 43 -17.97 -0.15 13.80
C GLY A 43 -17.89 -1.66 13.98
N ALA A 44 -17.39 -2.11 15.13
CA ALA A 44 -17.67 -3.47 15.59
C ALA A 44 -19.20 -3.64 15.72
N PRO A 45 -19.81 -4.76 15.27
CA PRO A 45 -21.18 -5.08 15.66
C PRO A 45 -21.16 -5.60 17.10
N GLY A 46 -21.35 -4.70 18.07
CA GLY A 46 -21.68 -5.09 19.43
C GLY A 46 -23.20 -5.27 19.58
N PRO A 47 -23.68 -6.36 20.21
CA PRO A 47 -25.09 -6.49 20.57
C PRO A 47 -25.52 -5.49 21.65
#